data_AF-A0A1I6BQZ1-F1
#
_entry.id   AF-A0A1I6BQZ1-F1
#
_cell.length_a   1.000
_cell.length_b   1.000
_cell.length_c   1.000
_cell.angle_alpha   90.00
_cell.angle_beta   90.00
_cell.angle_gamma   90.00
#
_symmetry.space_group_name_H-M   'P 1'
#
loop_
_entity.id
_entity.type
_entity.pdbx_description
1 polymer ?
#
loop_
_entity_poly.entity_id
_entity_poly.type
_entity_poly.pdbx_seq_one_letter_code
_entity_poly.pdbx_strand_id
1 'polypeptide(L)'
;MRALPISLLLAASLGLSHCMPPDAETPPVAAVPLAHTSSSSGVSTGGVGPDPAQRSVPLHDILAGDTAYAATLPVLRDADGTIRLRVAVNSRAHTLEQTSLLFVPLAPGVRYQQIGRGVGRYDVKMGRYYFSVGYQKIRKRDDGRTDSGDWQEITGWVHPGTNAAAVAQAVAR
;
A
#
# COMPACT_ATOMS: atom_id res chain seq x y z
N MET A 1 43.96 14.04 26.86
CA MET A 1 43.45 15.31 27.41
C MET A 1 44.16 16.48 26.75
N ARG A 2 43.50 17.16 25.81
CA ARG A 2 43.86 18.49 25.31
C ARG A 2 42.56 19.19 24.93
N ALA A 3 42.40 20.40 25.42
CA ALA A 3 41.17 21.19 25.45
C ALA A 3 41.25 22.39 24.50
N LEU A 4 40.06 22.92 24.18
CA LEU A 4 39.69 24.25 23.64
C LEU A 4 39.81 24.47 22.11
N PRO A 5 39.03 25.43 21.52
CA PRO A 5 37.88 26.18 22.04
C PRO A 5 36.61 26.21 21.15
N ILE A 6 35.53 26.60 21.81
CA ILE A 6 34.19 26.98 21.30
C ILE A 6 34.27 28.33 20.59
N SER A 7 33.74 28.43 19.37
CA SER A 7 33.40 29.71 18.73
C SER A 7 31.91 29.74 18.43
N LEU A 8 31.24 30.59 19.20
CA LEU A 8 29.87 31.07 19.07
C LEU A 8 29.83 32.10 17.93
N LEU A 9 28.85 32.03 17.02
CA LEU A 9 28.47 33.16 16.19
C LEU A 9 26.97 33.11 15.89
N LEU A 10 26.24 33.95 16.63
CA LEU A 10 24.90 34.42 16.33
C LEU A 10 24.95 35.29 15.06
N ALA A 11 24.00 35.10 14.14
CA ALA A 11 23.48 36.19 13.33
C ALA A 11 22.00 35.91 13.02
N ALA A 12 21.15 36.75 13.61
CA ALA A 12 19.74 36.85 13.33
C ALA A 12 19.52 37.59 12.01
N SER A 13 18.50 37.18 11.25
CA SER A 13 17.84 38.08 10.31
C SER A 13 16.38 37.67 10.14
N LEU A 14 15.54 38.49 10.76
CA LEU A 14 14.10 38.60 10.54
C LEU A 14 13.84 39.11 9.12
N GLY A 15 12.93 38.46 8.40
CA GLY A 15 12.40 38.93 7.13
C GLY A 15 10.89 38.75 7.09
N LEU A 16 10.16 39.65 7.77
CA LEU A 16 8.71 39.77 7.70
C LEU A 16 8.34 40.54 6.42
N SER A 17 8.04 39.84 5.33
CA SER A 17 7.33 40.46 4.20
C SER A 17 5.84 40.55 4.50
N HIS A 18 5.42 41.76 4.85
CA HIS A 18 4.02 42.19 4.91
C HIS A 18 3.49 42.34 3.48
N CYS A 19 2.42 41.63 3.13
CA CYS A 19 1.64 41.89 1.93
C CYS A 19 0.21 42.27 2.37
N MET A 20 -0.13 43.55 2.26
CA MET A 20 -1.50 44.03 2.38
C MET A 20 -2.34 43.63 1.15
N PRO A 21 -3.64 43.36 1.32
CA PRO A 21 -4.58 43.27 0.19
C PRO A 21 -5.18 44.64 -0.16
N PRO A 22 -5.54 44.89 -1.43
CA PRO A 22 -6.44 45.99 -1.80
C PRO A 22 -7.91 45.54 -1.78
N ASP A 23 -8.75 46.33 -1.11
CA ASP A 23 -10.21 46.34 -1.24
C ASP A 23 -10.61 47.26 -2.41
N ALA A 24 -11.48 46.78 -3.31
CA ALA A 24 -12.57 47.53 -3.95
C ALA A 24 -13.32 46.65 -4.99
N GLU A 25 -14.48 46.15 -4.57
CA GLU A 25 -15.81 46.27 -5.21
C GLU A 25 -15.99 45.95 -6.71
N THR A 26 -16.84 44.96 -7.06
CA THR A 26 -18.11 45.05 -7.85
C THR A 26 -18.73 43.63 -8.06
N PRO A 27 -20.04 43.37 -7.83
CA PRO A 27 -20.76 42.16 -8.30
C PRO A 27 -21.47 42.43 -9.66
N PRO A 28 -22.19 41.51 -10.36
CA PRO A 28 -22.33 40.05 -10.28
C PRO A 28 -22.13 39.36 -11.67
N VAL A 29 -21.72 38.08 -11.73
CA VAL A 29 -22.22 37.13 -12.76
C VAL A 29 -22.17 35.72 -12.16
N ALA A 30 -23.32 35.07 -12.09
CA ALA A 30 -23.43 33.65 -11.79
C ALA A 30 -22.68 32.82 -12.85
N ALA A 31 -21.45 32.43 -12.55
CA ALA A 31 -20.75 31.39 -13.30
C ALA A 31 -21.13 30.04 -12.67
N VAL A 32 -21.98 29.30 -13.38
CA VAL A 32 -22.25 27.88 -13.13
C VAL A 32 -20.92 27.16 -12.97
N PRO A 33 -20.61 26.53 -11.82
CA PRO A 33 -19.48 25.62 -11.80
C PRO A 33 -19.90 24.42 -12.65
N LEU A 34 -19.36 24.35 -13.88
CA LEU A 34 -19.20 23.06 -14.53
C LEU A 34 -18.37 22.24 -13.56
N ALA A 35 -19.05 21.32 -12.87
CA ALA A 35 -18.41 20.23 -12.18
C ALA A 35 -17.54 19.53 -13.22
N HIS A 36 -16.25 19.85 -13.23
CA HIS A 36 -15.24 18.92 -13.68
C HIS A 36 -15.21 17.82 -12.62
N THR A 37 -16.22 16.94 -12.68
CA THR A 37 -16.08 15.58 -12.24
C THR A 37 -14.92 15.02 -13.06
N SER A 38 -13.73 15.12 -12.49
CA SER A 38 -12.69 14.14 -12.73
C SER A 38 -13.28 12.81 -12.30
N SER A 39 -14.04 12.18 -13.19
CA SER A 39 -14.34 10.76 -13.12
C SER A 39 -13.00 10.06 -13.30
N SER A 40 -12.22 9.98 -12.22
CA SER A 40 -11.34 8.84 -12.07
C SER A 40 -12.27 7.65 -12.17
N SER A 41 -12.19 6.91 -13.27
CA SER A 41 -12.71 5.56 -13.35
C SER A 41 -12.04 4.77 -12.23
N GLY A 42 -12.63 4.85 -11.04
CA GLY A 42 -12.24 4.07 -9.89
C GLY A 42 -12.54 2.64 -10.27
N VAL A 43 -11.50 1.88 -10.59
CA VAL A 43 -11.61 0.44 -10.61
C VAL A 43 -12.14 0.05 -9.24
N SER A 44 -13.32 -0.58 -9.23
CA SER A 44 -13.92 -1.15 -8.03
C SER A 44 -13.04 -2.32 -7.59
N THR A 45 -12.00 -2.02 -6.81
CA THR A 45 -11.31 -3.03 -6.00
C THR A 45 -12.37 -3.76 -5.19
N GLY A 46 -12.40 -5.09 -5.27
CA GLY A 46 -13.31 -5.90 -4.47
C GLY A 46 -13.25 -5.44 -3.01
N GLY A 47 -14.41 -5.30 -2.37
CA GLY A 47 -14.49 -4.71 -1.04
C GLY A 47 -13.50 -5.37 -0.07
N VAL A 48 -12.66 -4.56 0.60
CA VAL A 48 -11.74 -5.06 1.62
C VAL A 48 -12.57 -5.71 2.73
N GLY A 49 -12.47 -7.01 2.92
CA GLY A 49 -13.30 -7.70 3.91
C GLY A 49 -13.22 -9.23 3.87
N PRO A 50 -14.12 -9.90 4.62
CA PRO A 50 -14.23 -11.35 4.58
C PRO A 50 -14.56 -11.82 3.17
N ASP A 51 -13.78 -12.77 2.68
CA ASP A 51 -14.01 -13.42 1.39
C ASP A 51 -14.02 -14.94 1.63
N PRO A 52 -15.11 -15.66 1.26
CA PRO A 52 -15.21 -17.10 1.47
C PRO A 52 -14.13 -17.90 0.71
N ALA A 53 -13.50 -17.33 -0.32
CA ALA A 53 -12.39 -17.96 -1.04
C ALA A 53 -11.05 -17.91 -0.28
N GLN A 54 -10.98 -17.21 0.86
CA GLN A 54 -9.76 -17.09 1.64
C GLN A 54 -9.41 -18.42 2.30
N ARG A 55 -8.18 -18.88 2.04
CA ARG A 55 -7.61 -20.05 2.71
C ARG A 55 -6.63 -19.61 3.78
N SER A 56 -6.61 -20.35 4.89
CA SER A 56 -5.64 -20.12 5.96
C SER A 56 -4.23 -20.39 5.46
N VAL A 57 -3.26 -19.57 5.88
CA VAL A 57 -1.85 -19.72 5.51
C VAL A 57 -0.95 -19.61 6.73
N PRO A 58 0.17 -20.37 6.76
CA PRO A 58 1.17 -20.20 7.80
C PRO A 58 1.88 -18.85 7.62
N LEU A 59 2.21 -18.20 8.73
CA LEU A 59 2.99 -16.97 8.74
C LEU A 59 4.50 -17.26 8.77
N HIS A 60 5.27 -16.38 8.17
CA HIS A 60 6.73 -16.37 8.18
C HIS A 60 7.25 -14.99 8.61
N ASP A 61 8.51 -14.92 9.06
CA ASP A 61 9.24 -13.68 9.37
C ASP A 61 8.43 -12.71 10.28
N ILE A 62 7.82 -13.26 11.34
CA ILE A 62 6.95 -12.50 12.24
C ILE A 62 7.80 -11.56 13.09
N LEU A 63 7.48 -10.27 13.02
CA LEU A 63 7.95 -9.25 13.94
C LEU A 63 6.74 -8.73 14.72
N ALA A 64 6.74 -8.91 16.03
CA ALA A 64 5.66 -8.46 16.90
C ALA A 64 6.22 -7.62 18.05
N GLY A 65 5.63 -6.43 18.22
CA GLY A 65 5.84 -5.54 19.36
C GLY A 65 4.56 -4.78 19.66
N ASP A 66 4.57 -3.99 20.73
CA ASP A 66 3.34 -3.39 21.29
C ASP A 66 2.56 -2.50 20.31
N THR A 67 3.28 -1.81 19.42
CA THR A 67 2.68 -0.89 18.44
C THR A 67 2.94 -1.32 17.00
N ALA A 68 3.70 -2.37 16.77
CA ALA A 68 4.15 -2.74 15.44
C ALA A 68 4.04 -4.26 15.26
N TYR A 69 3.38 -4.66 14.19
CA TYR A 69 3.33 -6.04 13.78
C TYR A 69 3.64 -6.14 12.29
N ALA A 70 4.48 -7.09 11.90
CA ALA A 70 4.69 -7.44 10.52
C ALA A 70 4.82 -8.94 10.34
N ALA A 71 4.31 -9.46 9.23
CA ALA A 71 4.44 -10.87 8.88
C ALA A 71 4.49 -11.05 7.36
N THR A 72 5.11 -12.14 6.92
CA THR A 72 5.18 -12.57 5.53
C THR A 72 4.23 -13.76 5.32
N LEU A 73 3.34 -13.66 4.33
CA LEU A 73 2.34 -14.66 3.99
C LEU A 73 2.71 -15.32 2.65
N PRO A 74 2.67 -16.65 2.53
CA PRO A 74 2.75 -17.30 1.23
C PRO A 74 1.42 -17.10 0.48
N VAL A 75 1.48 -16.53 -0.73
CA VAL A 75 0.27 -16.23 -1.52
C VAL A 75 0.11 -17.15 -2.72
N LEU A 76 1.17 -17.35 -3.50
CA LEU A 76 1.12 -18.19 -4.69
C LEU A 76 2.44 -18.92 -4.82
N ARG A 77 2.38 -20.18 -5.24
CA ARG A 77 3.53 -20.94 -5.71
C ARG A 77 3.08 -21.73 -6.93
N ASP A 78 3.60 -21.38 -8.09
CA ASP A 78 3.32 -22.03 -9.36
C ASP A 78 4.64 -22.40 -10.07
N ALA A 79 4.54 -22.91 -11.30
CA ALA A 79 5.72 -23.25 -12.11
C ALA A 79 6.57 -22.03 -12.51
N ASP A 80 5.96 -20.83 -12.52
CA ASP A 80 6.61 -19.61 -12.96
C ASP A 80 7.26 -18.83 -11.82
N GLY A 81 6.85 -19.04 -10.58
CA GLY A 81 7.40 -18.35 -9.43
C GLY A 81 6.67 -18.56 -8.12
N THR A 82 7.16 -17.85 -7.10
CA THR A 82 6.51 -17.71 -5.81
C THR A 82 6.20 -16.25 -5.53
N ILE A 83 5.00 -15.98 -5.02
CA ILE A 83 4.58 -14.69 -4.50
C ILE A 83 4.42 -14.84 -2.98
N ARG A 84 5.13 -14.00 -2.23
CA ARG A 84 4.89 -13.78 -0.81
C ARG A 84 4.40 -12.35 -0.61
N LEU A 85 3.61 -12.13 0.43
CA LEU A 85 3.12 -10.81 0.79
C LEU A 85 3.62 -10.46 2.18
N ARG A 86 4.34 -9.36 2.31
CA ARG A 86 4.64 -8.76 3.61
C ARG A 86 3.56 -7.76 3.97
N VAL A 87 2.94 -7.96 5.13
CA VAL A 87 1.95 -7.07 5.73
C VAL A 87 2.55 -6.46 6.98
N ALA A 88 2.49 -5.13 7.11
CA ALA A 88 2.85 -4.42 8.33
C ALA A 88 1.67 -3.57 8.81
N VAL A 89 1.42 -3.61 10.11
CA VAL A 89 0.32 -2.88 10.78
C VAL A 89 0.84 -2.19 12.03
N ASN A 90 0.19 -1.09 12.38
CA ASN A 90 0.30 -0.51 13.71
C ASN A 90 -0.84 -1.04 14.58
N SER A 91 -0.51 -1.96 15.49
CA SER A 91 -1.54 -2.63 16.30
C SER A 91 -2.25 -1.70 17.28
N ARG A 92 -1.62 -0.57 17.64
CA ARG A 92 -2.18 0.43 18.57
C ARG A 92 -3.06 1.46 17.86
N ALA A 93 -2.64 1.91 16.67
CA ALA A 93 -3.40 2.86 15.87
C ALA A 93 -4.46 2.18 15.00
N HIS A 94 -4.47 0.85 14.95
CA HIS A 94 -5.37 0.05 14.12
C HIS A 94 -5.28 0.37 12.62
N THR A 95 -4.07 0.65 12.15
CA THR A 95 -3.78 1.02 10.76
C THR A 95 -2.96 -0.06 10.06
N LEU A 96 -3.26 -0.26 8.78
CA LEU A 96 -2.40 -1.00 7.85
C LEU A 96 -1.33 -0.04 7.33
N GLU A 97 -0.08 -0.25 7.71
CA GLU A 97 1.03 0.65 7.36
C GLU A 97 1.60 0.32 5.98
N GLN A 98 1.71 -0.97 5.67
CA GLN A 98 2.32 -1.41 4.42
C GLN A 98 1.81 -2.77 3.96
N THR A 99 1.60 -2.89 2.64
CA THR A 99 1.52 -4.18 1.94
C THR A 99 2.57 -4.20 0.84
N SER A 100 3.38 -5.26 0.78
CA SER A 100 4.45 -5.37 -0.21
C SER A 100 4.61 -6.79 -0.68
N LEU A 101 4.51 -6.97 -1.98
CA LEU A 101 4.70 -8.26 -2.64
C LEU A 101 6.19 -8.51 -2.85
N LEU A 102 6.60 -9.70 -2.45
CA LEU A 102 7.93 -10.24 -2.60
C LEU A 102 7.85 -11.34 -3.65
N PHE A 103 8.55 -11.14 -4.76
CA PHE A 103 8.50 -12.03 -5.91
C PHE A 103 9.79 -12.82 -6.04
N VAL A 104 9.65 -14.14 -6.23
CA VAL A 104 10.76 -15.03 -6.55
C VAL A 104 10.42 -15.73 -7.87
N PRO A 105 10.86 -15.21 -9.03
CA PRO A 105 10.62 -15.87 -10.30
C PRO A 105 11.39 -17.19 -10.38
N LEU A 106 10.76 -18.22 -10.94
CA LEU A 106 11.37 -19.53 -11.20
C LEU A 106 11.51 -19.81 -12.70
N ALA A 107 10.64 -19.22 -13.54
CA ALA A 107 10.73 -19.33 -14.98
C ALA A 107 11.52 -18.15 -15.59
N PRO A 108 12.43 -18.41 -16.54
CA PRO A 108 13.14 -17.35 -17.25
C PRO A 108 12.15 -16.47 -18.03
N GLY A 109 12.41 -15.17 -18.06
CA GLY A 109 11.55 -14.21 -18.75
C GLY A 109 10.25 -13.88 -18.01
N VAL A 110 9.96 -14.50 -16.87
CA VAL A 110 8.80 -14.13 -16.04
C VAL A 110 9.21 -13.14 -14.94
N ARG A 111 8.42 -12.08 -14.79
CA ARG A 111 8.47 -11.18 -13.63
C ARG A 111 7.06 -10.88 -13.14
N TYR A 112 6.95 -10.48 -11.89
CA TYR A 112 5.72 -10.02 -11.30
C TYR A 112 5.87 -8.57 -10.87
N GLN A 113 4.80 -7.79 -10.96
CA GLN A 113 4.78 -6.38 -10.61
C GLN A 113 3.58 -6.11 -9.70
N GLN A 114 3.84 -5.48 -8.55
CA GLN A 114 2.78 -4.95 -7.70
C GLN A 114 2.16 -3.71 -8.34
N ILE A 115 0.84 -3.60 -8.26
CA ILE A 115 0.06 -2.45 -8.71
C ILE A 115 -0.44 -1.70 -7.47
N GLY A 116 -0.04 -0.44 -7.34
CA GLY A 116 -0.40 0.40 -6.20
C GLY A 116 0.23 -0.04 -4.88
N ARG A 117 -0.20 0.58 -3.77
CA ARG A 117 0.34 0.31 -2.42
C ARG A 117 -0.49 -0.72 -1.63
N GLY A 118 -1.56 -1.23 -2.24
CA GLY A 118 -2.63 -1.94 -1.56
C GLY A 118 -3.48 -1.02 -0.68
N VAL A 119 -4.57 -1.57 -0.18
CA VAL A 119 -5.52 -0.93 0.73
C VAL A 119 -5.83 -1.89 1.87
N GLY A 120 -6.33 -1.37 2.99
CA GLY A 120 -6.74 -2.22 4.09
C GLY A 120 -7.61 -1.51 5.11
N ARG A 121 -8.20 -2.32 6.00
CA ARG A 121 -9.01 -1.84 7.12
C ARG A 121 -8.86 -2.75 8.32
N TYR A 122 -9.00 -2.19 9.50
CA TYR A 122 -9.14 -2.96 10.72
C TYR A 122 -10.59 -3.32 11.01
N ASP A 123 -10.82 -4.53 11.49
CA ASP A 123 -12.10 -5.02 11.97
C ASP A 123 -11.99 -5.27 13.48
N VAL A 124 -12.58 -4.37 14.26
CA VAL A 124 -12.52 -4.38 15.72
C VAL A 124 -13.20 -5.61 16.34
N LYS A 125 -14.24 -6.15 15.69
CA LYS A 125 -14.99 -7.30 16.23
C LYS A 125 -14.17 -8.58 16.13
N MET A 126 -13.42 -8.72 15.04
CA MET A 126 -12.62 -9.91 14.77
C MET A 126 -11.15 -9.76 15.14
N GLY A 127 -10.67 -8.56 15.49
CA GLY A 127 -9.24 -8.29 15.70
C GLY A 127 -8.39 -8.45 14.43
N ARG A 128 -9.00 -8.33 13.25
CA ARG A 128 -8.37 -8.64 11.95
C ARG A 128 -8.06 -7.38 11.16
N TYR A 129 -6.91 -7.38 10.49
CA TYR A 129 -6.53 -6.38 9.51
C TYR A 129 -6.75 -6.99 8.13
N TYR A 130 -7.82 -6.57 7.46
CA TYR A 130 -8.11 -6.97 6.09
C TYR A 130 -7.29 -6.12 5.12
N PHE A 131 -6.84 -6.72 4.03
CA PHE A 131 -6.10 -6.04 2.98
C PHE A 131 -6.54 -6.49 1.59
N SER A 132 -6.27 -5.64 0.61
CA SER A 132 -6.27 -5.96 -0.82
C SER A 132 -5.02 -5.35 -1.48
N VAL A 133 -4.37 -6.09 -2.37
CA VAL A 133 -3.24 -5.61 -3.17
C VAL A 133 -3.31 -6.19 -4.59
N GLY A 134 -3.10 -5.32 -5.58
CA GLY A 134 -3.08 -5.70 -6.99
C GLY A 134 -1.70 -6.13 -7.45
N TYR A 135 -1.64 -7.03 -8.43
CA TYR A 135 -0.40 -7.36 -9.13
C TYR A 135 -0.66 -7.84 -10.56
N GLN A 136 0.39 -7.84 -11.37
CA GLN A 136 0.37 -8.35 -12.74
C GLN A 136 1.56 -9.26 -12.99
N LYS A 137 1.33 -10.33 -13.75
CA LYS A 137 2.38 -11.24 -14.24
C LYS A 137 2.79 -10.80 -15.63
N ILE A 138 4.09 -10.64 -15.84
CA ILE A 138 4.67 -10.15 -17.08
C ILE A 138 5.63 -11.19 -17.61
N ARG A 139 5.42 -11.65 -18.85
CA ARG A 139 6.22 -12.68 -19.51
C ARG A 139 6.93 -12.08 -20.73
N LYS A 140 8.24 -12.28 -20.83
CA LYS A 140 9.00 -12.03 -22.04
C LYS A 140 8.94 -13.27 -22.93
N ARG A 141 8.52 -13.08 -24.18
CA ARG A 141 8.46 -14.12 -25.20
C ARG A 141 9.79 -14.23 -25.94
N ASP A 142 9.98 -15.35 -26.64
CA ASP A 142 11.20 -15.63 -27.41
C ASP A 142 11.43 -14.65 -28.56
N ASP A 143 10.35 -14.05 -29.09
CA ASP A 143 10.39 -12.98 -30.10
C ASP A 143 10.77 -11.60 -29.52
N GLY A 144 11.10 -11.54 -28.23
CA GLY A 144 11.45 -10.31 -27.51
C GLY A 144 10.25 -9.47 -27.08
N ARG A 145 9.02 -9.82 -27.47
CA ARG A 145 7.81 -9.11 -27.02
C ARG A 145 7.51 -9.41 -25.55
N THR A 146 6.80 -8.48 -24.93
CA THR A 146 6.32 -8.63 -23.56
C THR A 146 4.81 -8.86 -23.57
N ASP A 147 4.38 -9.85 -22.82
CA ASP A 147 3.00 -10.17 -22.56
C ASP A 147 2.68 -9.80 -21.11
N SER A 148 1.71 -8.90 -20.93
CA SER A 148 1.21 -8.50 -19.62
C SER A 148 -0.09 -9.24 -19.39
N GLY A 149 -0.08 -10.23 -18.51
CA GLY A 149 -1.27 -11.00 -18.17
C GLY A 149 -2.33 -10.15 -17.47
N ASP A 150 -3.46 -10.78 -17.13
CA ASP A 150 -4.54 -10.08 -16.45
C ASP A 150 -4.10 -9.49 -15.12
N TRP A 151 -4.75 -8.39 -14.73
CA TRP A 151 -4.63 -7.86 -13.38
C TRP A 151 -5.23 -8.86 -12.40
N GLN A 152 -4.42 -9.28 -11.43
CA GLN A 152 -4.80 -10.13 -10.31
C GLN A 152 -4.91 -9.30 -9.02
N GLU A 153 -5.88 -9.63 -8.18
CA GLU A 153 -6.07 -9.09 -6.85
C GLU A 153 -5.78 -10.17 -5.80
N ILE A 154 -5.00 -9.81 -4.78
CA ILE A 154 -4.79 -10.62 -3.58
C ILE A 154 -5.55 -9.94 -2.45
N THR A 155 -6.52 -10.65 -1.88
CA THR A 155 -7.23 -10.22 -0.68
C THR A 155 -6.85 -11.11 0.50
N GLY A 156 -7.03 -10.61 1.71
CA GLY A 156 -6.76 -11.43 2.89
C GLY A 156 -6.91 -10.69 4.19
N TRP A 157 -6.50 -11.35 5.26
CA TRP A 157 -6.41 -10.73 6.59
C TRP A 157 -5.25 -11.30 7.41
N VAL A 158 -4.77 -10.50 8.36
CA VAL A 158 -3.87 -10.92 9.44
C VAL A 158 -4.49 -10.62 10.80
N HIS A 159 -4.23 -11.47 11.78
CA HIS A 159 -4.66 -11.29 13.17
C HIS A 159 -3.43 -11.29 14.11
N PRO A 160 -2.87 -10.11 14.44
CA PRO A 160 -1.66 -10.00 15.28
C PRO A 160 -1.77 -10.72 16.63
N GLY A 161 -2.95 -10.71 17.28
CA GLY A 161 -3.14 -11.35 18.58
C GLY A 161 -3.12 -12.89 18.58
N THR A 162 -3.24 -13.54 17.42
CA THR A 162 -3.28 -15.01 17.31
C THR A 162 -2.27 -15.55 16.30
N ASN A 163 -1.51 -14.67 15.63
CA ASN A 163 -0.61 -15.04 14.53
C ASN A 163 -1.31 -15.90 13.45
N ALA A 164 -2.58 -15.60 13.18
CA ALA A 164 -3.36 -16.25 12.14
C ALA A 164 -3.50 -15.34 10.93
N ALA A 165 -3.60 -15.94 9.74
CA ALA A 165 -3.85 -15.21 8.51
C ALA A 165 -4.55 -16.08 7.47
N ALA A 166 -5.21 -15.42 6.53
CA ALA A 166 -5.77 -16.05 5.35
C ALA A 166 -5.63 -15.16 4.12
N VAL A 167 -5.55 -15.79 2.95
CA VAL A 167 -5.41 -15.11 1.65
C VAL A 167 -6.30 -15.76 0.59
N ALA A 168 -6.80 -14.94 -0.33
CA ALA A 168 -7.43 -15.34 -1.58
C ALA A 168 -6.74 -14.62 -2.74
N GLN A 169 -6.92 -15.16 -3.93
CA GLN A 169 -6.46 -14.55 -5.17
C GLN A 169 -7.56 -14.68 -6.22
N ALA A 170 -7.82 -13.61 -6.97
CA ALA A 170 -8.77 -13.60 -8.06
C ALA A 170 -8.29 -12.68 -9.19
N VAL A 171 -8.87 -12.84 -10.38
CA VAL A 171 -8.76 -11.83 -11.45
C VAL A 171 -9.51 -10.57 -10.99
N ALA A 172 -8.86 -9.40 -11.05
CA ALA A 172 -9.49 -8.13 -10.71
C ALA A 172 -10.62 -7.83 -11.71
N ARG A 173 -11.79 -7.44 -11.21
CA ARG A 173 -13.01 -7.18 -12.02
C ARG A 173 -13.15 -5.71 -12.38
#